data_AF-A0A165YLP9-F1
#
_entry.id   AF-A0A165YLP9-F1
#
_cell.length_a   1.000
_cell.length_b   1.000
_cell.length_c   1.000
_cell.angle_alpha   90.00
_cell.angle_beta   90.00
_cell.angle_gamma   90.00
#
_symmetry.space_group_name_H-M   'P 1'
#
loop_
_entity.id
_entity.type
_entity.pdbx_description
1 polymer ?
#
loop_
_entity_poly.entity_id
_entity_poly.type
_entity_poly.pdbx_seq_one_letter_code
_entity_poly.pdbx_strand_id
1 'polypeptide(L)'
;WMKSQQNRRTGQKTAHLLLNFDVPQSVNLALRKGVYVMGNRSYTRKLTAEPLRCYKCQKLWTILQHLAANCPSTFIICRLCGEAHHTDKCPLRNEDPQKHFCINCKVHGHGASDKLCDKYVKLLVEMNKR
;
A
#
# COMPACT_ATOMS: atom_id res chain seq x y z
N TRP A 1 4.35 1.60 26.19
CA TRP A 1 4.93 1.46 24.83
C TRP A 1 4.38 0.17 24.22
N MET A 2 3.68 0.23 23.09
CA MET A 2 2.71 -0.81 22.68
C MET A 2 3.32 -2.07 22.01
N LYS A 3 4.52 -1.97 21.43
CA LYS A 3 5.19 -3.08 20.74
C LYS A 3 6.22 -3.77 21.66
N SER A 4 6.19 -5.10 21.76
CA SER A 4 7.11 -5.86 22.61
C SER A 4 8.58 -5.60 22.25
N GLN A 5 9.48 -5.68 23.24
CA GLN A 5 10.91 -5.38 23.04
C GLN A 5 11.55 -6.23 21.93
N GLN A 6 11.20 -7.52 21.89
CA GLN A 6 11.71 -8.48 20.92
C GLN A 6 11.34 -8.16 19.47
N ASN A 7 10.23 -7.43 19.25
CA ASN A 7 9.77 -7.07 17.91
C ASN A 7 10.31 -5.71 17.43
N ARG A 8 11.11 -5.02 18.24
CA ARG A 8 11.63 -3.68 17.92
C ARG A 8 12.82 -3.80 16.97
N ARG A 9 12.83 -2.96 15.93
CA ARG A 9 14.06 -2.74 15.16
C ARG A 9 15.05 -1.99 16.04
N THR A 10 16.34 -2.28 15.88
CA THR A 10 17.42 -1.52 16.54
C THR A 10 17.23 -0.02 16.26
N GLY A 11 17.14 0.79 17.32
CA GLY A 11 16.92 2.24 17.22
C GLY A 11 15.48 2.70 16.98
N GLN A 12 14.47 1.82 17.00
CA GLN A 12 13.06 2.24 16.85
C GLN A 12 12.60 3.07 18.05
N LYS A 13 12.36 4.37 17.84
CA LYS A 13 11.89 5.32 18.88
C LYS A 13 10.39 5.65 18.80
N THR A 14 9.77 5.42 17.64
CA THR A 14 8.37 5.76 17.37
C THR A 14 7.54 4.54 16.98
N ALA A 15 6.22 4.66 17.11
CA ALA A 15 5.25 3.69 16.64
C ALA A 15 4.06 4.42 16.03
N HIS A 16 3.37 3.77 15.09
CA HIS A 16 2.10 4.26 14.57
C HIS A 16 0.95 3.58 15.32
N LEU A 17 -0.13 4.33 15.53
CA LEU A 17 -1.32 3.86 16.21
C LEU A 17 -2.51 3.94 15.25
N LEU A 18 -3.29 2.86 15.18
CA LEU A 18 -4.62 2.87 14.58
C LEU A 18 -5.63 3.08 15.70
N LEU A 19 -6.44 4.14 15.56
CA LEU A 19 -7.49 4.50 16.51
C LEU A 19 -8.85 4.26 15.84
N ASN A 20 -9.66 3.44 16.47
CA ASN A 20 -11.08 3.32 16.15
C ASN A 20 -11.86 4.21 17.11
N PHE A 21 -12.90 4.87 16.59
CA PHE A 21 -13.77 5.74 17.36
C PHE A 21 -15.21 5.35 17.08
N ASP A 22 -16.03 5.27 18.12
CA ASP A 22 -17.42 4.83 18.00
C ASP A 22 -18.38 5.97 17.63
N VAL A 23 -17.92 7.22 17.73
CA VAL A 23 -18.73 8.42 17.47
C VAL A 23 -18.04 9.39 16.50
N PRO A 24 -18.75 9.92 15.47
CA PRO A 24 -18.17 10.82 14.47
C PRO A 24 -17.55 12.10 15.05
N GLN A 25 -18.10 12.63 16.14
CA GLN A 25 -17.63 13.85 16.79
C GLN A 25 -16.20 13.68 17.31
N SER A 26 -15.90 12.54 17.95
CA SER A 26 -14.55 12.25 18.45
C SER A 26 -13.53 12.08 17.32
N VAL A 27 -13.92 11.46 16.20
CA VAL A 27 -13.07 11.38 15.00
C VAL A 27 -12.75 12.77 14.48
N ASN A 28 -13.78 13.60 14.29
CA ASN A 28 -13.59 14.95 13.76
C ASN A 28 -12.72 15.82 14.68
N LEU A 29 -12.87 15.66 16.00
CA LEU A 29 -12.03 16.33 16.98
C LEU A 29 -10.57 15.84 16.88
N ALA A 30 -10.36 14.52 16.81
CA ALA A 30 -9.03 13.93 16.67
C ALA A 30 -8.34 14.32 15.36
N LEU A 31 -9.08 14.41 14.25
CA LEU A 31 -8.55 14.83 12.95
C LEU A 31 -8.15 16.32 12.94
N ARG A 32 -8.94 17.19 13.58
CA ARG A 32 -8.69 18.63 13.61
C ARG A 32 -7.67 19.04 14.66
N LYS A 33 -7.76 18.47 15.87
CA LYS A 33 -6.95 18.87 17.03
C LYS A 33 -5.82 17.88 17.34
N GLY A 34 -5.80 16.71 16.75
CA GLY A 34 -4.88 15.64 17.14
C GLY A 34 -5.34 14.93 18.43
N VAL A 35 -4.52 14.02 18.91
CA VAL A 35 -4.73 13.25 20.14
C VAL A 35 -3.53 13.40 21.07
N TYR A 36 -3.76 13.33 22.38
CA TYR A 36 -2.68 13.32 23.36
C TYR A 36 -2.40 11.89 23.81
N VAL A 37 -1.16 11.45 23.67
CA VAL A 37 -0.70 10.13 24.11
C VAL A 37 0.45 10.35 25.08
N MET A 38 0.23 10.00 26.36
CA MET A 38 1.19 10.22 27.45
C MET A 38 1.75 11.66 27.48
N GLY A 39 0.86 12.65 27.39
CA GLY A 39 1.22 14.08 27.38
C GLY A 39 1.71 14.64 26.05
N ASN A 40 2.03 13.80 25.06
CA ASN A 40 2.50 14.24 23.75
C ASN A 40 1.34 14.38 22.75
N ARG A 41 1.23 15.55 22.11
CA ARG A 41 0.26 15.78 21.04
C ARG A 41 0.72 15.11 19.75
N SER A 42 -0.13 14.27 19.18
CA SER A 42 0.08 13.57 17.91
C SER A 42 -1.03 13.92 16.92
N TYR A 43 -0.64 14.30 15.71
CA TYR A 43 -1.61 14.53 14.63
C TYR A 43 -2.13 13.20 14.10
N THR A 44 -3.42 13.16 13.79
CA THR A 44 -4.07 11.97 13.23
C THR A 44 -4.48 12.22 11.78
N ARG A 45 -4.65 11.14 11.03
CA ARG A 45 -5.18 11.17 9.67
C ARG A 45 -6.19 10.04 9.52
N LYS A 46 -7.16 10.24 8.63
CA LYS A 46 -8.07 9.16 8.23
C LYS A 46 -7.24 8.02 7.65
N LEU A 47 -7.47 6.80 8.13
CA LEU A 47 -6.94 5.61 7.49
C LEU A 47 -7.69 5.42 6.17
N THR A 48 -6.97 5.50 5.05
CA THR A 48 -7.51 5.28 3.71
C THR A 48 -7.35 3.81 3.33
N ALA A 49 -8.37 3.23 2.72
CA ALA A 49 -8.24 1.91 2.10
C ALA A 49 -7.29 2.02 0.90
N GLU A 50 -6.33 1.12 0.75
CA GLU A 50 -5.43 1.07 -0.40
C GLU A 50 -5.89 -0.05 -1.36
N PRO A 51 -5.87 0.17 -2.70
CA PRO A 51 -6.12 -0.89 -3.66
C PRO A 51 -5.18 -2.07 -3.46
N LEU A 52 -5.73 -3.27 -3.41
CA LEU A 52 -4.96 -4.49 -3.24
C LEU A 52 -4.34 -4.89 -4.57
N ARG A 53 -3.13 -5.46 -4.52
CA ARG A 53 -2.45 -6.03 -5.68
C ARG A 53 -2.18 -7.50 -5.46
N CYS A 54 -2.50 -8.32 -6.46
CA CYS A 54 -2.14 -9.73 -6.41
C CYS A 54 -0.61 -9.91 -6.48
N TYR A 55 -0.03 -10.69 -5.58
CA TYR A 55 1.40 -10.99 -5.63
C TYR A 55 1.79 -11.88 -6.84
N LYS A 56 0.84 -12.65 -7.39
CA LYS A 56 1.08 -13.52 -8.54
C LYS A 56 0.93 -12.79 -9.87
N CYS A 57 -0.20 -12.14 -10.13
CA CYS A 57 -0.46 -11.49 -11.42
C CYS A 57 -0.23 -9.96 -11.46
N GLN A 58 0.10 -9.34 -10.32
CA GLN A 58 0.33 -7.89 -10.18
C GLN A 58 -0.85 -6.97 -10.58
N LYS A 59 -2.02 -7.54 -10.86
CA LYS A 59 -3.24 -6.78 -11.14
C LYS A 59 -3.80 -6.15 -9.87
N LEU A 60 -4.31 -4.93 -10.01
CA LEU A 60 -5.05 -4.22 -8.97
C LEU A 60 -6.47 -4.75 -8.85
N TRP A 61 -6.98 -4.83 -7.63
CA TRP A 61 -8.32 -5.28 -7.30
C TRP A 61 -8.94 -4.38 -6.23
N THR A 62 -10.24 -4.14 -6.35
CA THR A 62 -11.03 -3.33 -5.42
C THR A 62 -11.61 -4.14 -4.26
N ILE A 63 -11.74 -5.47 -4.42
CA ILE A 63 -12.34 -6.37 -3.43
C ILE A 63 -11.32 -7.48 -3.08
N LEU A 64 -11.35 -7.95 -1.83
CA LEU A 64 -10.59 -9.10 -1.30
C LEU A 64 -10.90 -10.47 -1.96
N GLN A 65 -11.52 -10.50 -3.14
CA GLN A 65 -11.87 -11.75 -3.83
C GLN A 65 -10.68 -12.41 -4.54
N HIS A 66 -9.58 -11.68 -4.73
CA HIS A 66 -8.42 -12.17 -5.47
C HIS A 66 -7.21 -12.39 -4.56
N LEU A 67 -7.18 -13.55 -3.90
CA LEU A 67 -6.00 -14.02 -3.16
C LEU A 67 -4.99 -14.63 -4.13
N ALA A 68 -3.70 -14.44 -3.85
CA ALA A 68 -2.62 -15.01 -4.67
C ALA A 68 -2.70 -16.54 -4.76
N ALA A 69 -3.19 -17.21 -3.72
CA ALA A 69 -3.41 -18.66 -3.68
C ALA A 69 -4.43 -19.14 -4.73
N ASN A 70 -5.47 -18.34 -5.00
CA ASN A 70 -6.55 -18.66 -5.96
C ASN A 70 -6.35 -17.94 -7.30
N CYS A 71 -5.16 -17.40 -7.56
CA CYS A 71 -4.91 -16.66 -8.78
C CYS A 71 -4.77 -17.64 -9.97
N PRO A 72 -5.59 -17.48 -11.03
CA PRO A 72 -5.57 -18.38 -12.20
C PRO A 72 -4.34 -18.18 -13.09
N SER A 73 -3.48 -17.19 -12.80
CA SER A 73 -2.24 -16.97 -13.54
C SER A 73 -1.33 -18.18 -13.38
N THR A 74 -0.85 -18.77 -14.48
CA THR A 74 0.11 -19.88 -14.44
C THR A 74 1.46 -19.43 -13.88
N PHE A 75 1.87 -18.21 -14.22
CA PHE A 75 3.18 -17.65 -13.87
C PHE A 75 3.09 -16.52 -12.84
N ILE A 76 4.19 -16.30 -12.13
CA ILE A 76 4.41 -15.08 -11.35
C ILE A 76 4.84 -13.99 -12.32
N ILE A 77 4.12 -12.87 -12.28
CA ILE A 77 4.37 -11.68 -13.08
C ILE A 77 5.28 -10.74 -12.30
N CYS A 78 6.32 -10.25 -12.97
CA CYS A 78 7.27 -9.31 -12.41
C CYS A 78 6.59 -7.95 -12.19
N ARG A 79 6.75 -7.37 -11.00
CA ARG A 79 6.16 -6.06 -10.70
C ARG A 79 6.87 -4.89 -11.40
N LEU A 80 8.07 -5.10 -11.93
CA LEU A 80 8.89 -4.05 -12.55
C LEU A 80 8.70 -4.00 -14.06
N CYS A 81 8.70 -5.15 -14.74
CA CYS A 81 8.63 -5.20 -16.20
C CYS A 81 7.37 -5.88 -16.75
N GLY A 82 6.52 -6.48 -15.91
CA GLY A 82 5.30 -7.17 -16.37
C GLY A 82 5.51 -8.54 -17.02
N GLU A 83 6.76 -9.02 -17.13
CA GLU A 83 7.09 -10.32 -17.71
C GLU A 83 6.96 -11.50 -16.72
N ALA A 84 6.92 -12.73 -17.25
CA ALA A 84 6.72 -13.96 -16.49
C ALA A 84 7.99 -14.43 -15.75
N HIS A 85 8.34 -13.74 -14.66
CA HIS A 85 9.38 -14.17 -13.72
C HIS A 85 9.24 -13.54 -12.34
N HIS A 86 9.94 -14.10 -11.34
CA HIS A 86 10.03 -13.49 -10.01
C HIS A 86 10.81 -12.17 -10.07
N THR A 87 10.32 -11.12 -9.39
CA THR A 87 10.91 -9.77 -9.45
C THR A 87 12.39 -9.76 -9.06
N ASP A 88 12.82 -10.64 -8.16
CA ASP A 88 14.23 -10.72 -7.73
C ASP A 88 15.18 -11.17 -8.85
N LYS A 89 14.66 -11.84 -9.88
CA LYS A 89 15.40 -12.28 -11.08
C LYS A 89 15.24 -11.31 -12.26
N CYS A 90 14.57 -10.17 -12.05
CA CYS A 90 14.33 -9.22 -13.13
C CYS A 90 15.64 -8.50 -13.51
N PRO A 91 16.02 -8.46 -14.80
CA PRO A 91 17.20 -7.73 -15.25
C PRO A 91 17.08 -6.23 -14.96
N LEU A 92 15.87 -5.67 -15.04
CA LEU A 92 15.60 -4.25 -14.83
C LEU A 92 15.57 -3.83 -13.35
N ARG A 93 15.89 -4.72 -12.39
CA ARG A 93 15.78 -4.45 -10.96
C ARG A 93 16.61 -3.26 -10.49
N ASN A 94 17.82 -3.12 -11.04
CA ASN A 94 18.77 -2.06 -10.70
C ASN A 94 18.96 -1.07 -11.85
N GLU A 95 18.05 -1.07 -12.82
CA GLU A 95 18.07 -0.16 -13.96
C GLU A 95 17.15 1.05 -13.74
N ASP A 96 17.19 1.98 -14.69
CA ASP A 96 16.33 3.16 -14.72
C ASP A 96 14.84 2.78 -14.66
N PRO A 97 14.07 3.32 -13.69
CA PRO A 97 12.61 3.18 -13.63
C PRO A 97 11.89 3.50 -14.94
N GLN A 98 12.48 4.33 -15.82
CA GLN A 98 11.89 4.62 -17.13
C GLN A 98 11.71 3.37 -18.01
N LYS A 99 12.54 2.34 -17.81
CA LYS A 99 12.44 1.07 -18.52
C LYS A 99 11.38 0.14 -17.94
N HIS A 100 10.89 0.42 -16.73
CA HIS A 100 9.86 -0.39 -16.08
C HIS A 100 8.54 -0.26 -16.84
N PHE A 101 7.71 -1.29 -16.72
CA PHE A 101 6.42 -1.38 -17.36
C PHE A 101 5.35 -1.78 -16.35
N CYS A 102 4.23 -1.06 -16.37
CA CYS A 102 3.12 -1.31 -15.47
C CYS A 102 2.02 -2.12 -16.16
N ILE A 103 1.78 -3.35 -15.69
CA ILE A 103 0.72 -4.23 -16.22
C ILE A 103 -0.70 -3.66 -16.09
N ASN A 104 -0.89 -2.73 -15.15
CA ASN A 104 -2.20 -2.14 -14.88
C ASN A 104 -2.52 -1.05 -15.90
N CYS A 105 -1.70 0.00 -16.02
CA CYS A 105 -1.93 1.08 -16.99
C CYS A 105 -1.37 0.79 -18.40
N LYS A 106 -0.53 -0.23 -18.55
CA LYS A 106 0.12 -0.65 -19.80
C LYS A 106 1.06 0.41 -20.40
N VAL A 107 1.81 1.11 -19.55
CA VAL A 107 2.72 2.19 -19.94
C VAL A 107 4.11 1.95 -19.33
N HIS A 108 5.14 2.35 -20.07
CA HIS A 108 6.53 2.40 -19.57
C HIS A 108 6.77 3.64 -18.72
N GLY A 109 7.77 3.60 -17.83
CA GLY A 109 8.08 4.72 -16.94
C GLY A 109 8.03 4.34 -15.47
N HIS A 110 7.28 3.28 -15.15
CA HIS A 110 7.10 2.79 -13.79
C HIS A 110 6.63 1.33 -13.78
N GLY A 111 6.88 0.65 -12.66
CA GLY A 111 6.39 -0.71 -12.42
C GLY A 111 4.97 -0.75 -11.84
N ALA A 112 4.36 -1.93 -11.82
CA ALA A 112 3.04 -2.18 -11.22
C ALA A 112 2.93 -1.86 -9.71
N SER A 113 4.05 -1.57 -9.05
CA SER A 113 4.09 -1.14 -7.64
C SER A 113 4.06 0.36 -7.40
N ASP A 114 4.06 1.17 -8.45
CA ASP A 114 4.03 2.62 -8.31
C ASP A 114 2.68 3.12 -7.78
N LYS A 115 2.74 3.91 -6.70
CA LYS A 115 1.58 4.55 -6.08
C LYS A 115 1.11 5.80 -6.84
N LEU A 116 1.89 6.28 -7.80
CA LEU A 116 1.54 7.39 -8.70
C LEU A 116 0.94 6.91 -10.02
N CYS A 117 0.81 5.60 -10.23
CA CYS A 117 0.14 5.05 -11.41
C CYS A 117 -1.32 5.55 -11.50
N ASP A 118 -1.71 6.12 -12.65
CA ASP A 118 -3.06 6.66 -12.85
C ASP A 118 -4.18 5.68 -12.50
N LYS A 119 -4.02 4.39 -12.85
CA LYS A 119 -5.01 3.37 -12.50
C LYS A 119 -5.07 3.13 -10.99
N TYR A 120 -3.91 3.14 -10.32
CA TYR A 120 -3.87 3.01 -8.87
C TYR A 120 -4.55 4.20 -8.19
N VAL A 121 -4.22 5.43 -8.61
CA VAL A 121 -4.79 6.66 -8.05
C VAL A 121 -6.30 6.72 -8.29
N LYS A 122 -6.79 6.39 -9.48
CA LYS A 122 -8.23 6.33 -9.78
C LYS A 122 -8.97 5.36 -8.86
N LEU A 123 -8.46 4.14 -8.71
CA LEU A 123 -9.05 3.15 -7.81
C LEU A 123 -8.97 3.57 -6.35
N LEU A 124 -7.84 4.16 -5.92
CA LEU A 124 -7.68 4.67 -4.56
C LEU A 124 -8.73 5.74 -4.25
N VAL A 125 -8.94 6.69 -5.16
CA VAL A 125 -9.96 7.73 -5.02
C VAL A 125 -11.34 7.09 -4.95
N GLU A 126 -11.67 6.20 -5.88
CA GLU A 126 -12.97 5.51 -5.94
C GLU A 126 -13.29 4.73 -4.66
N MET A 127 -12.34 3.95 -4.14
CA MET A 127 -12.49 3.17 -2.90
C MET A 127 -12.67 4.04 -1.66
N ASN A 128 -12.25 5.30 -1.70
CA ASN A 128 -12.33 6.23 -0.58
C ASN A 128 -13.34 7.36 -0.83
N LYS A 129 -14.13 7.30 -1.91
CA LYS A 129 -15.29 8.18 -2.12
C LYS A 129 -16.27 7.96 -0.96
N ARG A 130 -16.80 9.06 -0.45
CA ARG A 130 -17.82 9.07 0.61
C ARG A 130 -19.19 9.00 -0.01
#